data_AF-A0A953WKN5-F1
#
_entry.id   AF-A0A953WKN5-F1
#
_cell.length_a   1.000
_cell.length_b   1.000
_cell.length_c   1.000
_cell.angle_alpha   90.00
_cell.angle_beta   90.00
_cell.angle_gamma   90.00
#
_symmetry.space_group_name_H-M   'P 1'
#
loop_
_entity.id
_entity.type
_entity.pdbx_description
1 polymer ?
#
loop_
_entity_poly.entity_id
_entity_poly.type
_entity_poly.pdbx_seq_one_letter_code
_entity_poly.pdbx_strand_id
1 'polypeptide(L)'
;MSDTDMIRIAMWSGPRNISTTMMRSFENRPDTVVIDEPFYGCYLAETGADHPYREETLAARASRWEDVIESFKAPLPPGRSILFEKHIAYHYPDKEPLDWLLDHRTFLLIRDP
;
A
#
# COMPACT_ATOMS: atom_id res chain seq x y z
N MET A 1 -10.16 9.89 22.53
CA MET A 1 -10.54 10.07 21.11
C MET A 1 -10.73 8.66 20.57
N SER A 2 -11.95 8.30 20.19
CA SER A 2 -12.24 6.95 19.70
C SER A 2 -11.59 6.73 18.34
N ASP A 3 -11.27 5.48 18.04
CA ASP A 3 -10.58 4.98 16.83
C ASP A 3 -11.37 5.17 15.51
N THR A 4 -12.33 6.10 15.48
CA THR A 4 -13.39 6.21 14.45
C THR A 4 -13.11 7.29 13.40
N ASP A 5 -12.03 8.08 13.55
CA ASP A 5 -11.76 9.25 12.69
C ASP A 5 -10.79 8.97 11.52
N MET A 6 -10.18 7.79 11.45
CA MET A 6 -9.22 7.47 10.40
C MET A 6 -9.87 6.82 9.18
N ILE A 7 -9.61 7.38 7.99
CA ILE A 7 -10.02 6.80 6.71
C ILE A 7 -8.82 6.10 6.06
N ARG A 8 -8.95 4.80 5.80
CA ARG A 8 -7.98 4.04 5.01
C ARG A 8 -8.46 3.92 3.58
N ILE A 9 -7.56 4.16 2.63
CA ILE A 9 -7.84 4.09 1.20
C ILE A 9 -6.84 3.13 0.58
N ALA A 10 -7.32 2.01 0.05
CA ALA A 10 -6.52 1.08 -0.74
C ALA A 10 -6.78 1.33 -2.23
N MET A 11 -5.88 2.06 -2.88
CA MET A 11 -5.88 2.17 -4.33
C MET A 11 -5.14 0.95 -4.90
N TRP A 12 -5.72 0.29 -5.89
CA TRP A 12 -5.07 -0.80 -6.61
C TRP A 12 -4.90 -0.44 -8.07
N SER A 13 -3.76 -0.82 -8.66
CA SER A 13 -3.48 -0.54 -10.06
C SER A 13 -2.59 -1.61 -10.67
N GLY A 14 -2.66 -1.78 -11.99
CA GLY A 14 -1.61 -2.46 -12.73
C GLY A 14 -0.38 -1.54 -12.91
N PRO A 15 0.77 -2.09 -13.33
CA PRO A 15 1.90 -1.26 -13.75
C PRO A 15 1.47 -0.24 -14.81
N ARG A 16 2.05 0.96 -14.76
CA ARG A 16 1.84 2.05 -15.75
C ARG A 16 0.45 2.71 -15.78
N ASN A 17 -0.40 2.46 -14.78
CA ASN A 17 -1.72 3.11 -14.62
C ASN A 17 -1.69 4.44 -13.84
N ILE A 18 -0.68 5.30 -14.05
CA ILE A 18 -0.57 6.64 -13.41
C ILE A 18 -0.73 6.65 -11.87
N SER A 19 -0.52 5.50 -11.21
CA SER A 19 -0.75 5.35 -9.77
C SER A 19 0.17 6.22 -8.93
N THR A 20 1.42 6.44 -9.36
CA THR A 20 2.32 7.40 -8.73
C THR A 20 1.75 8.82 -8.77
N THR A 21 1.14 9.25 -9.87
CA THR A 21 0.50 10.57 -9.96
C THR A 21 -0.67 10.69 -8.98
N MET A 22 -1.52 9.66 -8.90
CA MET A 22 -2.61 9.60 -7.92
C MET A 22 -2.07 9.69 -6.48
N MET A 23 -1.04 8.89 -6.16
CA MET A 23 -0.38 8.91 -4.87
C MET A 23 0.17 10.29 -4.51
N ARG A 24 0.88 10.97 -5.43
CA ARG A 24 1.38 12.33 -5.21
C ARG A 24 0.26 13.34 -4.98
N SER A 25 -0.92 13.15 -5.58
CA SER A 25 -2.09 14.00 -5.30
C SER A 25 -2.57 13.88 -3.85
N PHE A 26 -2.50 12.67 -3.26
CA PHE A 26 -2.84 12.44 -1.87
C PHE A 26 -1.73 12.89 -0.92
N GLU A 27 -0.47 12.65 -1.27
CA GLU A 27 0.70 13.06 -0.47
C GLU A 27 0.77 14.58 -0.26
N ASN A 28 0.30 15.37 -1.23
CA ASN A 28 0.24 16.83 -1.14
C ASN A 28 -0.85 17.35 -0.19
N ARG A 29 -1.69 16.48 0.40
CA ARG A 29 -2.72 16.89 1.35
C ARG A 29 -2.16 16.89 2.79
N PRO A 30 -2.43 17.96 3.58
CA PRO A 30 -1.88 18.08 4.93
C PRO A 30 -2.51 17.10 5.94
N ASP A 31 -3.61 16.44 5.60
CA ASP A 31 -4.34 15.48 6.44
C ASP A 31 -4.02 14.01 6.10
N THR A 32 -3.16 13.75 5.11
CA THR A 32 -2.98 12.42 4.52
C THR A 32 -1.57 11.88 4.72
N VAL A 33 -1.45 10.62 5.12
CA VAL A 33 -0.21 9.84 5.07
C VAL A 33 -0.30 8.87 3.89
N VAL A 34 0.81 8.69 3.20
CA VAL A 34 0.89 7.81 2.03
C VAL A 34 1.82 6.65 2.31
N ILE A 35 1.45 5.45 1.84
CA ILE A 35 2.33 4.29 1.75
C ILE A 35 2.42 3.84 0.29
N ASP A 36 3.65 3.74 -0.22
CA ASP A 36 3.93 3.40 -1.61
C ASP A 36 4.32 1.92 -1.76
N GLU A 37 3.50 1.14 -2.46
CA GLU A 37 3.72 -0.28 -2.77
C GLU A 37 4.11 -1.12 -1.55
N PRO A 38 3.26 -1.18 -0.51
CA PRO A 38 3.62 -1.78 0.77
C PRO A 38 4.01 -3.27 0.66
N PHE A 39 3.41 -3.99 -0.29
CA PHE A 39 3.65 -5.41 -0.52
C PHE A 39 4.82 -5.75 -1.46
N TYR A 40 5.56 -4.75 -1.94
CA TYR A 40 6.67 -5.00 -2.87
C TYR A 40 7.78 -5.88 -2.25
N GLY A 41 8.09 -5.67 -0.96
CA GLY A 41 9.07 -6.50 -0.25
C GLY A 41 8.58 -7.96 -0.09
N CYS A 42 7.31 -8.16 0.22
CA CYS A 42 6.68 -9.48 0.28
C CYS A 42 6.76 -10.21 -1.07
N TYR A 43 6.41 -9.51 -2.15
CA TYR A 43 6.53 -10.03 -3.51
C TYR A 43 7.96 -10.49 -3.84
N LEU A 44 8.98 -9.68 -3.54
CA LEU A 44 10.38 -10.06 -3.80
C LEU A 44 10.87 -11.24 -2.95
N ALA A 45 10.38 -11.34 -1.71
CA ALA A 45 10.72 -12.42 -0.80
C ALA A 45 10.09 -13.75 -1.24
N GLU A 46 8.81 -13.73 -1.64
CA GLU A 46 8.07 -14.92 -2.02
C GLU A 46 8.45 -15.43 -3.42
N THR A 47 8.57 -14.54 -4.39
CA THR A 47 8.82 -14.95 -5.79
C THR A 47 10.29 -15.20 -6.09
N GLY A 48 11.20 -14.64 -5.31
CA GLY A 48 12.63 -14.64 -5.63
C GLY A 48 12.98 -13.86 -6.89
N ALA A 49 12.09 -12.96 -7.36
CA ALA A 49 12.32 -12.18 -8.58
C ALA A 49 13.66 -11.42 -8.54
N ASP A 50 14.42 -11.52 -9.63
CA ASP A 50 15.66 -10.78 -9.82
C ASP A 50 15.32 -9.36 -10.27
N HIS A 51 15.43 -8.42 -9.33
CA HIS A 51 15.12 -7.01 -9.55
C HIS A 51 16.31 -6.14 -9.10
N PRO A 52 16.61 -5.04 -9.80
CA PRO A 52 17.55 -4.04 -9.30
C PRO A 52 17.24 -3.65 -7.86
N TYR A 53 18.29 -3.61 -7.03
CA TYR A 53 18.24 -3.27 -5.62
C TYR A 53 17.40 -4.22 -4.75
N ARG A 54 17.29 -5.50 -5.13
CA ARG A 54 16.51 -6.51 -4.39
C ARG A 54 16.91 -6.59 -2.92
N GLU A 55 18.20 -6.81 -2.66
CA GLU A 55 18.71 -7.00 -1.30
C GLU A 55 18.50 -5.73 -0.46
N GLU A 56 18.76 -4.55 -1.03
CA GLU A 56 18.50 -3.28 -0.36
C GLU A 56 17.01 -3.07 -0.08
N THR A 57 16.13 -3.48 -1.01
CA THR A 57 14.68 -3.39 -0.85
C THR A 57 14.20 -4.32 0.27
N LEU A 58 14.68 -5.56 0.30
CA LEU A 58 14.33 -6.53 1.35
C LEU A 58 14.87 -6.13 2.73
N ALA A 59 16.00 -5.43 2.77
CA ALA A 59 16.54 -4.89 4.01
C ALA A 59 15.75 -3.66 4.51
N ALA A 60 15.17 -2.87 3.60
CA ALA A 60 14.48 -1.62 3.92
C ALA A 60 12.96 -1.74 4.09
N ARG A 61 12.35 -2.83 3.60
CA ARG A 61 10.88 -3.02 3.58
C ARG A 61 10.47 -4.31 4.28
N ALA A 62 9.24 -4.33 4.78
CA ALA A 62 8.63 -5.55 5.29
C ALA A 62 8.58 -6.63 4.19
N SER A 63 8.96 -7.85 4.54
CA SER A 63 9.00 -9.01 3.66
C SER A 63 7.97 -10.09 4.04
N ARG A 64 7.15 -9.82 5.07
CA ARG A 64 6.05 -10.68 5.53
C ARG A 64 4.72 -9.98 5.39
N TRP A 65 3.71 -10.69 4.89
CA TRP A 65 2.37 -10.16 4.63
C TRP A 65 1.70 -9.63 5.90
N GLU A 66 1.82 -10.36 7.00
CA GLU A 66 1.17 -10.00 8.25
C GLU A 66 1.75 -8.68 8.80
N ASP A 67 3.07 -8.49 8.70
CA ASP A 67 3.73 -7.27 9.16
C ASP A 67 3.22 -6.03 8.40
N VAL A 68 2.99 -6.18 7.09
CA VAL A 68 2.42 -5.11 6.26
C VAL A 68 0.97 -4.81 6.66
N ILE A 69 0.13 -5.83 6.80
CA ILE A 69 -1.29 -5.68 7.16
C ILE A 69 -1.43 -5.05 8.55
N GLU A 70 -0.64 -5.50 9.52
CA GLU A 70 -0.61 -4.92 10.86
C GLU A 70 -0.12 -3.47 10.85
N SER A 71 0.80 -3.11 9.94
CA SER A 71 1.29 -1.73 9.83
C SER A 71 0.18 -0.73 9.50
N PHE A 72 -0.85 -1.14 8.74
CA PHE A 72 -1.98 -0.27 8.44
C PHE A 72 -2.76 0.07 9.72
N LYS A 73 -2.76 -0.81 10.73
CA LYS A 73 -3.44 -0.63 12.03
C LYS A 73 -2.82 0.43 12.93
N ALA A 74 -1.60 0.87 12.63
CA ALA A 74 -0.93 1.89 13.42
C ALA A 74 -1.68 3.25 13.38
N PRO A 75 -1.69 4.02 14.48
CA PRO A 75 -2.25 5.36 14.49
C PRO A 75 -1.46 6.29 13.57
N LEU A 76 -2.14 7.24 12.95
CA LEU A 76 -1.48 8.27 12.14
C LEU A 76 -0.87 9.37 13.03
N PRO A 77 0.12 10.12 12.50
CA PRO A 77 0.64 11.31 13.16
C PRO A 77 -0.47 12.33 13.49
N PRO A 78 -0.32 13.14 14.55
CA PRO A 78 -1.30 14.16 14.90
C PRO A 78 -1.65 15.09 13.73
N GLY A 79 -2.95 15.37 13.57
CA GLY A 79 -3.46 16.20 12.47
C GLY A 79 -3.59 15.47 11.12
N ARG A 80 -3.26 14.18 11.05
CA ARG A 80 -3.53 13.31 9.90
C ARG A 80 -4.72 12.40 10.21
N SER A 81 -5.60 12.24 9.24
CA SER A 81 -6.81 11.42 9.35
C SER A 81 -7.00 10.47 8.17
N ILE A 82 -6.17 10.56 7.13
CA ILE A 82 -6.25 9.69 5.96
C ILE A 82 -4.96 8.89 5.81
N LEU A 83 -5.09 7.57 5.66
CA LEU A 83 -4.04 6.68 5.18
C LEU A 83 -4.35 6.31 3.73
N PHE A 84 -3.50 6.69 2.79
CA PHE A 84 -3.61 6.32 1.39
C PHE A 84 -2.53 5.32 1.00
N GLU A 85 -2.95 4.14 0.56
CA GLU A 85 -2.06 3.05 0.16
C GLU A 85 -2.10 2.93 -1.35
N LYS A 86 -0.92 3.03 -1.99
CA LYS A 86 -0.76 2.76 -3.41
C LYS A 86 -0.34 1.31 -3.60
N HIS A 87 -1.26 0.45 -4.01
CA HIS A 87 -0.97 -0.93 -4.34
C HIS A 87 -0.76 -1.14 -5.85
N ILE A 88 0.19 -2.00 -6.18
CA ILE A 88 0.31 -2.61 -7.50
C ILE A 88 -0.22 -4.04 -7.38
N ALA A 89 -1.31 -4.37 -8.09
CA ALA A 89 -1.98 -5.66 -7.96
C ALA A 89 -1.04 -6.85 -8.26
N TYR A 90 -0.08 -6.64 -9.16
CA TYR A 90 0.96 -7.63 -9.48
C TYR A 90 1.85 -8.00 -8.27
N HIS A 91 1.95 -7.13 -7.26
CA HIS A 91 2.70 -7.41 -6.03
C HIS A 91 1.89 -8.21 -5.01
N TYR A 92 0.64 -8.60 -5.29
CA TYR A 92 -0.21 -9.33 -4.35
C TYR A 92 -0.57 -10.70 -4.93
N PRO A 93 -0.04 -11.80 -4.39
CA PRO A 93 -0.27 -13.14 -4.92
C PRO A 93 -1.70 -13.63 -4.62
N ASP A 94 -2.22 -14.50 -5.48
CA ASP A 94 -3.62 -15.00 -5.44
C ASP A 94 -4.00 -15.80 -4.16
N LYS A 95 -3.07 -15.98 -3.22
CA LYS A 95 -3.23 -16.88 -2.06
C LYS A 95 -3.49 -16.15 -0.75
N GLU A 96 -3.25 -14.83 -0.70
CA GLU A 96 -3.34 -14.08 0.54
C GLU A 96 -4.77 -13.57 0.82
N PRO A 97 -5.28 -13.69 2.06
CA PRO A 97 -6.63 -13.23 2.40
C PRO A 97 -6.80 -11.72 2.23
N LEU A 98 -7.94 -11.31 1.67
CA LEU A 98 -8.28 -9.90 1.44
C LEU A 98 -9.17 -9.30 2.55
N ASP A 99 -9.47 -10.04 3.62
CA ASP A 99 -10.39 -9.61 4.69
C ASP A 99 -9.95 -8.30 5.36
N TRP A 100 -8.66 -7.98 5.34
CA TRP A 100 -8.13 -6.71 5.86
C TRP A 100 -8.66 -5.49 5.10
N LEU A 101 -9.12 -5.65 3.85
CA LEU A 101 -9.73 -4.57 3.07
C LEU A 101 -11.14 -4.20 3.54
N LEU A 102 -11.76 -4.99 4.44
CA LEU A 102 -13.10 -4.69 4.95
C LEU A 102 -13.14 -3.35 5.71
N ASP A 103 -12.01 -2.93 6.26
CA ASP A 103 -11.85 -1.64 6.95
C ASP A 103 -11.32 -0.52 6.02
N HIS A 104 -11.22 -0.78 4.71
CA HIS A 104 -10.69 0.14 3.71
C HIS A 104 -11.73 0.62 2.72
N ARG A 105 -11.57 1.86 2.27
CA ARG A 105 -12.18 2.34 1.03
C ARG A 105 -11.31 1.91 -0.14
N THR A 106 -11.79 0.98 -0.92
CA THR A 106 -11.00 0.35 -1.99
C THR A 106 -11.47 0.78 -3.36
N PHE A 107 -10.54 1.10 -4.27
CA PHE A 107 -10.86 1.33 -5.68
C PHE A 107 -9.74 0.87 -6.61
N LEU A 108 -10.12 0.61 -7.86
CA LEU A 108 -9.20 0.23 -8.93
C LEU A 108 -8.91 1.43 -9.83
N LEU A 109 -7.63 1.76 -10.00
CA LEU A 109 -7.15 2.73 -10.97
C LEU A 109 -6.70 2.00 -12.24
N ILE A 110 -7.54 2.12 -13.27
CA ILE A 110 -7.35 1.50 -14.58
C ILE A 110 -7.14 2.57 -15.65
N ARG A 111 -6.41 2.21 -16.70
CA ARG A 111 -6.12 3.06 -17.87
C ARG A 111 -6.24 2.21 -19.13
N ASP A 112 -6.65 2.84 -20.22
CA ASP A 112 -6.57 2.25 -21.56
C ASP A 112 -5.10 1.85 -21.88
N PRO A 113 -4.87 0.67 -22.50
CA PRO A 113 -3.54 0.13 -22.79
C PRO A 113 -2.64 1.02 -23.66
#